data_AF-A0A2H5YAZ2-F1
#
_entry.id   AF-A0A2H5YAZ2-F1
#
_cell.length_a   1.000
_cell.length_b   1.000
_cell.length_c   1.000
_cell.angle_alpha   90.00
_cell.angle_beta   90.00
_cell.angle_gamma   90.00
#
_symmetry.space_group_name_H-M   'P 1'
#
loop_
_entity.id
_entity.type
_entity.pdbx_description
1 polymer ?
#
loop_
_entity_poly.entity_id
_entity_poly.type
_entity_poly.pdbx_seq_one_letter_code
_entity_poly.pdbx_strand_id
1 'polypeptide(L)'
;MSSEERPEVSFYLFPHLKEFLVADMRRQVPGRPALLSISWQEVLDNTFHREVEQGLSTLLREGEAFPLANLITLPARVEEVVREAGLRAMLRRLGIPAEGPGVPRIGVFLIAGQVVTARGEALTRALEELVGHLSPSGFQREALHALERMLQQEREVLHRLEREHLQRALLGQAPGFYTLWQKPPQQG
;
A
#
# COMPACT_ATOMS: atom_id res chain seq x y z
N MET A 1 23.70 -4.17 11.73
CA MET A 1 23.39 -3.61 10.40
C MET A 1 24.33 -2.44 10.16
N SER A 2 25.25 -2.58 9.19
CA SER A 2 26.12 -1.50 8.71
C SER A 2 25.27 -0.36 8.12
N SER A 3 25.79 0.87 8.10
CA SER A 3 25.05 2.04 7.60
C SER A 3 24.68 1.97 6.11
N GLU A 4 25.25 1.02 5.36
CA GLU A 4 25.06 0.84 3.91
C GLU A 4 23.76 0.11 3.53
N GLU A 5 23.11 -0.59 4.45
CA GLU A 5 21.88 -1.36 4.18
C GLU A 5 20.57 -0.59 4.44
N ARG A 6 20.66 0.63 5.00
CA ARG A 6 19.46 1.38 5.40
C ARG A 6 18.79 2.03 4.19
N PRO A 7 17.45 1.96 4.06
CA PRO A 7 16.75 2.65 3.00
C PRO A 7 16.89 4.17 3.18
N GLU A 8 17.14 4.86 2.07
CA GLU A 8 17.20 6.32 2.02
C GLU A 8 15.79 6.92 1.89
N VAL A 9 14.84 6.17 1.35
CA VAL A 9 13.43 6.55 1.27
C VAL A 9 12.59 5.38 1.80
N SER A 10 11.70 5.64 2.75
CA SER A 10 10.83 4.63 3.33
C SER A 10 9.37 5.01 3.14
N PHE A 11 8.60 4.13 2.50
CA PHE A 11 7.16 4.24 2.34
C PHE A 11 6.46 3.41 3.42
N TYR A 12 5.48 3.99 4.10
CA TYR A 12 4.64 3.31 5.08
C TYR A 12 3.19 3.35 4.59
N LEU A 13 2.72 2.22 4.08
CA LEU A 13 1.44 2.09 3.38
C LEU A 13 0.39 1.48 4.30
N PHE A 14 -0.80 2.09 4.28
CA PHE A 14 -1.97 1.64 5.03
C PHE A 14 -3.08 1.36 4.01
N PRO A 15 -3.50 0.09 3.85
CA PRO A 15 -4.40 -0.32 2.76
C PRO A 15 -5.72 0.45 2.69
N HIS A 16 -6.26 0.90 3.81
CA HIS A 16 -7.59 1.51 3.85
C HIS A 16 -7.55 3.04 4.03
N LEU A 17 -6.37 3.64 4.10
CA LEU A 17 -6.22 5.09 4.21
C LEU A 17 -6.07 5.76 2.84
N LYS A 18 -6.48 7.03 2.78
CA LYS A 18 -6.37 7.89 1.58
C LYS A 18 -5.01 8.54 1.41
N GLU A 19 -4.12 8.35 2.37
CA GLU A 19 -2.77 8.89 2.41
C GLU A 19 -1.81 7.85 2.97
N PHE A 20 -0.52 8.03 2.70
CA PHE A 20 0.57 7.20 3.20
C PHE A 20 1.75 8.09 3.64
N LEU A 21 2.63 7.55 4.48
CA LEU A 21 3.81 8.29 4.94
C LEU A 21 5.03 7.95 4.12
N VAL A 22 5.85 8.97 3.91
CA VAL A 22 7.20 8.83 3.36
C VAL A 22 8.20 9.48 4.29
N ALA A 23 9.16 8.70 4.77
CA ALA A 23 10.38 9.23 5.36
C ALA A 23 11.45 9.31 4.26
N ASP A 24 11.83 10.53 3.87
CA ASP A 24 12.87 10.76 2.87
C ASP A 24 14.13 11.31 3.55
N MET A 25 15.18 10.47 3.57
CA MET A 25 16.44 10.68 4.28
C MET A 25 17.57 11.14 3.35
N ARG A 26 17.28 11.39 2.06
CA ARG A 26 18.28 11.77 1.05
C ARG A 26 18.86 13.15 1.35
N ARG A 27 20.08 13.21 1.88
CA ARG A 27 20.75 14.46 2.29
C ARG A 27 21.07 15.41 1.13
N GLN A 28 21.16 14.89 -0.09
CA GLN A 28 21.41 15.63 -1.32
C GLN A 28 20.19 16.40 -1.83
N VAL A 29 18.99 16.15 -1.27
CA VAL A 29 17.76 16.84 -1.66
C VAL A 29 17.49 17.98 -0.66
N PRO A 30 17.28 19.22 -1.12
CA PRO A 30 16.95 20.35 -0.23
C PRO A 30 15.71 20.06 0.62
N GLY A 31 15.78 20.41 1.91
CA GLY A 31 14.67 20.21 2.86
C GLY A 31 14.53 18.79 3.41
N ARG A 32 15.56 17.94 3.27
CA ARG A 32 15.62 16.59 3.87
C ARG A 32 16.62 16.53 5.05
N PRO A 33 16.44 15.62 6.04
CA PRO A 33 15.39 14.60 6.14
C PRO A 33 14.01 15.21 6.37
N ALA A 34 12.97 14.61 5.78
CA ALA A 34 11.60 15.06 5.98
C ALA A 34 10.59 13.92 5.93
N LEU A 35 9.54 14.07 6.73
CA LEU A 35 8.41 13.18 6.82
C LEU A 35 7.26 13.80 6.04
N LEU A 36 6.76 13.09 5.03
CA LEU A 36 5.70 13.56 4.16
C LEU A 36 4.47 12.69 4.33
N SER A 37 3.30 13.32 4.44
CA SER A 37 2.01 12.66 4.17
C SER A 37 1.65 12.92 2.72
N ILE A 38 1.46 11.86 1.94
CA ILE A 38 1.12 11.95 0.51
C ILE A 38 -0.26 11.33 0.29
N SER A 39 -1.17 12.10 -0.31
CA SER A 39 -2.46 11.56 -0.71
C SER A 39 -2.33 10.61 -1.90
N TRP A 40 -3.07 9.50 -1.88
CA TRP A 40 -3.21 8.63 -3.05
C TRP A 40 -3.77 9.36 -4.27
N GLN A 41 -4.54 10.44 -4.10
CA GLN A 41 -5.04 11.24 -5.23
C GLN A 41 -3.93 11.98 -5.98
N GLU A 42 -2.83 12.31 -5.30
CA GLU A 42 -1.66 12.94 -5.92
C GLU A 42 -0.78 11.93 -6.68
N VAL A 43 -0.91 10.65 -6.35
CA VAL A 43 -0.15 9.55 -6.96
C VAL A 43 -0.93 8.92 -8.11
N LEU A 44 -2.22 8.67 -7.90
CA LEU A 44 -3.14 8.05 -8.86
C LEU A 44 -3.73 9.12 -9.78
N ASP A 45 -2.85 9.87 -10.45
CA ASP A 45 -3.20 10.95 -11.37
C ASP A 45 -3.51 10.44 -12.78
N ASN A 46 -3.81 11.36 -13.70
CA ASN A 46 -4.06 11.02 -15.11
C ASN A 46 -2.83 10.37 -15.79
N THR A 47 -1.63 10.55 -15.26
CA THR A 47 -0.43 9.93 -15.81
C THR A 47 -0.39 8.45 -15.42
N PHE A 48 -0.65 8.14 -14.15
CA PHE A 48 -0.84 6.76 -13.69
C PHE A 48 -1.91 6.02 -14.51
N HIS A 49 -3.09 6.62 -14.69
CA HIS A 49 -4.18 5.96 -15.43
C HIS A 49 -3.81 5.65 -16.88
N ARG A 50 -3.16 6.60 -17.58
CA ARG A 50 -2.69 6.39 -18.95
C ARG A 50 -1.63 5.29 -19.03
N GLU A 51 -0.70 5.22 -18.07
CA GLU A 51 0.31 4.15 -18.04
C GLU A 51 -0.32 2.78 -17.86
N VAL A 52 -1.32 2.65 -16.97
CA VAL A 52 -2.08 1.40 -16.80
C VAL A 52 -2.82 1.03 -18.07
N GLU A 53 -3.55 1.97 -18.69
CA GLU A 53 -4.28 1.72 -19.94
C GLU A 53 -3.34 1.27 -21.07
N GLN A 54 -2.18 1.90 -21.21
CA GLN A 54 -1.18 1.54 -22.21
C GLN A 54 -0.59 0.16 -21.93
N GLY A 55 -0.23 -0.14 -20.67
CA GLY A 55 0.29 -1.44 -20.27
C GLY A 55 -0.72 -2.56 -20.52
N LEU A 56 -1.98 -2.36 -20.16
CA LEU A 56 -3.05 -3.31 -20.41
C LEU A 56 -3.34 -3.49 -21.91
N SER A 57 -3.37 -2.40 -22.68
CA SER A 57 -3.55 -2.48 -24.13
C SER A 57 -2.42 -3.25 -24.80
N THR A 58 -1.18 -3.10 -24.31
CA THR A 58 -0.02 -3.84 -24.82
C THR A 58 -0.17 -5.32 -24.48
N LEU A 59 -0.42 -5.62 -23.20
CA LEU A 59 -0.64 -6.96 -22.67
C LEU A 59 -1.71 -7.75 -23.44
N LEU A 60 -2.83 -7.12 -23.82
CA LEU A 60 -3.92 -7.78 -24.55
C LEU A 60 -3.64 -7.96 -26.05
N ARG A 61 -2.74 -7.17 -26.62
CA ARG A 61 -2.39 -7.22 -28.06
C ARG A 61 -1.18 -8.10 -28.33
N GLU A 62 -0.45 -8.51 -27.30
CA GLU A 62 0.63 -9.47 -27.42
C GLU A 62 0.08 -10.81 -27.94
N GLY A 63 0.33 -11.06 -29.23
CA GLY A 63 -0.01 -12.33 -29.86
C GLY A 63 0.99 -13.38 -29.42
N GLU A 64 0.57 -14.32 -28.58
CA GLU A 64 1.38 -15.51 -28.28
C GLU A 64 0.83 -16.76 -28.97
N ALA A 65 1.69 -17.77 -29.10
CA ALA A 65 1.40 -19.02 -29.77
C ALA A 65 0.30 -19.87 -29.09
N PHE A 66 -0.06 -19.58 -27.82
CA PHE A 66 -0.99 -20.39 -27.01
C PHE A 66 -2.07 -19.55 -26.31
N PRO A 67 -3.22 -19.30 -26.98
CA PRO A 67 -4.25 -18.36 -26.48
C PRO A 67 -4.82 -18.67 -25.09
N LEU A 68 -5.06 -19.95 -24.76
CA LEU A 68 -5.66 -20.33 -23.47
C LEU A 68 -4.67 -20.18 -22.30
N ALA A 69 -3.40 -20.50 -22.52
CA ALA A 69 -2.36 -20.32 -21.51
C ALA A 69 -2.21 -18.84 -21.13
N ASN A 70 -2.31 -17.95 -22.12
CA ASN A 70 -2.28 -16.50 -21.88
C ASN A 70 -3.45 -16.02 -21.03
N LEU A 71 -4.66 -16.52 -21.29
CA LEU A 71 -5.84 -16.14 -20.50
C LEU A 71 -5.70 -16.55 -19.03
N ILE A 72 -5.06 -17.69 -18.76
CA ILE A 72 -4.81 -18.18 -17.39
C ILE A 72 -3.81 -17.27 -16.66
N THR A 73 -2.78 -16.79 -17.34
CA THR A 73 -1.75 -15.93 -16.73
C THR A 73 -2.12 -14.44 -16.71
N LEU A 74 -3.14 -14.05 -17.48
CA LEU A 74 -3.56 -12.66 -17.64
C LEU A 74 -3.81 -11.91 -16.31
N PRO A 75 -4.52 -12.46 -15.30
CA PRO A 75 -4.75 -11.74 -14.04
C PRO A 75 -3.45 -11.32 -13.32
N ALA A 76 -2.46 -12.22 -13.28
CA ALA A 76 -1.17 -11.93 -12.66
C ALA A 76 -0.39 -10.85 -13.42
N ARG A 77 -0.48 -10.85 -14.75
CA ARG A 77 0.15 -9.84 -15.61
C ARG A 77 -0.53 -8.48 -15.49
N VAL A 78 -1.86 -8.46 -15.37
CA VAL A 78 -2.63 -7.23 -15.08
C VAL A 78 -2.20 -6.65 -13.73
N GLU A 79 -2.09 -7.48 -12.70
CA GLU A 79 -1.60 -7.05 -11.39
C GLU A 79 -0.19 -6.45 -11.47
N GLU A 80 0.69 -7.07 -12.25
CA GLU A 80 2.04 -6.57 -12.50
C GLU A 80 2.06 -5.19 -13.16
N VAL A 81 1.29 -5.01 -14.24
CA VAL A 81 1.16 -3.70 -14.91
C VAL A 81 0.70 -2.62 -13.93
N VAL A 82 -0.32 -2.90 -13.12
CA VAL A 82 -0.87 -1.93 -12.16
C VAL A 82 0.14 -1.63 -11.05
N ARG A 83 0.80 -2.66 -10.51
CA ARG A 83 1.81 -2.53 -9.45
C ARG A 83 3.00 -1.70 -9.91
N GLU A 84 3.50 -1.97 -11.11
CA GLU A 84 4.65 -1.27 -11.68
C GLU A 84 4.32 0.21 -11.96
N ALA A 85 3.15 0.48 -12.55
CA ALA A 85 2.65 1.85 -12.74
C ALA A 85 2.48 2.57 -11.39
N GLY A 86 1.97 1.88 -10.36
CA GLY A 86 1.81 2.43 -9.02
C GLY A 86 3.15 2.83 -8.39
N LEU A 87 4.15 1.95 -8.45
CA LEU A 87 5.50 2.23 -7.93
C LEU A 87 6.12 3.42 -8.68
N ARG A 88 6.06 3.43 -10.02
CA ARG A 88 6.54 4.56 -10.83
C ARG A 88 5.88 5.88 -10.45
N ALA A 89 4.56 5.87 -10.24
CA ALA A 89 3.83 7.06 -9.83
C ALA A 89 4.27 7.58 -8.46
N MET A 90 4.48 6.68 -7.48
CA MET A 90 5.00 7.03 -6.16
C MET A 90 6.41 7.64 -6.23
N LEU A 91 7.30 7.06 -7.04
CA LEU A 91 8.66 7.58 -7.23
C LEU A 91 8.66 8.94 -7.92
N ARG A 92 7.85 9.09 -8.98
CA ARG A 92 7.67 10.35 -9.71
C ARG A 92 7.21 11.47 -8.78
N ARG A 93 6.27 11.19 -7.86
CA ARG A 93 5.78 12.17 -6.88
C ARG A 93 6.89 12.68 -5.95
N LEU A 94 7.93 11.89 -5.72
CA LEU A 94 9.11 12.23 -4.92
C LEU A 94 10.29 12.78 -5.76
N GLY A 95 10.12 12.94 -7.07
CA GLY A 95 11.19 13.32 -8.00
C GLY A 95 12.30 12.28 -8.07
N ILE A 96 11.98 11.00 -7.83
CA ILE A 96 12.92 9.89 -7.93
C ILE A 96 12.82 9.30 -9.34
N PRO A 97 13.94 9.15 -10.07
CA PRO A 97 13.93 8.44 -11.36
C PRO A 97 13.54 6.98 -11.14
N ALA A 98 12.79 6.39 -12.08
CA ALA A 98 12.38 4.99 -11.98
C ALA A 98 13.53 4.00 -12.18
N GLU A 99 14.55 4.38 -12.96
CA GLU A 99 15.68 3.52 -13.33
C GLU A 99 16.99 4.32 -13.44
N GLY A 100 18.13 3.62 -13.36
CA GLY A 100 19.46 4.17 -13.64
C GLY A 100 20.31 4.51 -12.40
N PRO A 101 21.55 5.01 -12.62
CA PRO A 101 22.45 5.42 -11.54
C PRO A 101 21.91 6.67 -10.85
N GLY A 102 21.27 6.49 -9.69
CA GLY A 102 20.62 7.58 -8.94
C GLY A 102 19.32 7.18 -8.24
N VAL A 103 18.82 5.96 -8.45
CA VAL A 103 17.71 5.40 -7.66
C VAL A 103 18.19 5.17 -6.22
N PRO A 104 17.58 5.83 -5.23
CA PRO A 104 17.92 5.63 -3.82
C PRO A 104 17.47 4.25 -3.35
N ARG A 105 18.05 3.76 -2.25
CA ARG A 105 17.51 2.55 -1.61
C ARG A 105 16.12 2.85 -1.05
N ILE A 106 15.12 2.09 -1.50
CA ILE A 106 13.71 2.27 -1.14
C ILE A 106 13.26 1.12 -0.25
N GLY A 107 12.73 1.45 0.92
CA GLY A 107 12.00 0.52 1.79
C GLY A 107 10.49 0.73 1.60
N VAL A 108 9.74 -0.35 1.41
CA VAL A 108 8.27 -0.31 1.38
C VAL A 108 7.73 -1.17 2.51
N PHE A 109 7.05 -0.54 3.46
CA PHE A 109 6.47 -1.17 4.63
C PHE A 109 4.95 -1.14 4.48
N LEU A 110 4.35 -2.32 4.27
CA LEU A 110 2.90 -2.48 4.26
C LEU A 110 2.41 -2.77 5.68
N ILE A 111 1.64 -1.87 6.26
CA ILE A 111 1.10 -2.00 7.61
C ILE A 111 -0.34 -2.51 7.49
N ALA A 112 -0.49 -3.83 7.57
CA ALA A 112 -1.75 -4.52 7.38
C ALA A 112 -1.94 -5.69 8.37
N GLY A 113 -3.17 -6.21 8.46
CA GLY A 113 -3.47 -7.43 9.19
C GLY A 113 -3.16 -7.37 10.69
N GLN A 114 -2.40 -8.36 11.19
CA GLN A 114 -2.15 -8.52 12.63
C GLN A 114 -1.35 -7.36 13.26
N VAL A 115 -0.54 -6.65 12.47
CA VAL A 115 0.16 -5.44 12.96
C VAL A 115 -0.84 -4.34 13.29
N VAL A 116 -1.91 -4.24 12.51
CA VAL A 116 -2.99 -3.28 12.77
C VAL A 116 -3.77 -3.67 14.02
N THR A 117 -3.94 -4.95 14.34
CA THR A 117 -4.70 -5.36 15.55
C THR A 117 -3.83 -5.48 16.82
N ALA A 118 -2.50 -5.46 16.70
CA ALA A 118 -1.56 -5.56 17.81
C ALA A 118 -1.73 -4.43 18.84
N ARG A 119 -1.65 -4.71 20.14
CA ARG A 119 -1.84 -3.71 21.22
C ARG A 119 -0.67 -3.68 22.20
N GLY A 120 -0.54 -2.56 22.91
CA GLY A 120 0.44 -2.39 23.98
C GLY A 120 1.88 -2.51 23.49
N GLU A 121 2.75 -3.10 24.32
CA GLU A 121 4.20 -3.16 24.10
C GLU A 121 4.65 -3.88 22.83
N ALA A 122 3.84 -4.80 22.31
CA ALA A 122 4.16 -5.50 21.06
C ALA A 122 4.10 -4.55 19.86
N LEU A 123 3.12 -3.64 19.87
CA LEU A 123 2.98 -2.62 18.84
C LEU A 123 4.10 -1.58 18.93
N THR A 124 4.36 -1.08 20.13
CA THR A 124 5.41 -0.07 20.34
C THR A 124 6.76 -0.57 19.84
N ARG A 125 7.14 -1.81 20.18
CA ARG A 125 8.38 -2.42 19.68
C ARG A 125 8.40 -2.55 18.16
N ALA A 126 7.31 -3.00 17.55
CA ALA A 126 7.22 -3.14 16.09
C ALA A 126 7.37 -1.78 15.38
N LEU A 127 6.74 -0.73 15.91
CA LEU A 127 6.87 0.62 15.36
C LEU A 127 8.28 1.19 15.56
N GLU A 128 8.89 0.98 16.73
CA GLU A 128 10.27 1.39 17.02
C GLU A 128 11.28 0.73 16.08
N GLU A 129 11.08 -0.56 15.78
CA GLU A 129 11.90 -1.30 14.81
C GLU A 129 11.72 -0.74 13.38
N LEU A 130 10.47 -0.45 12.98
CA LEU A 130 10.13 0.15 11.68
C LEU A 130 10.70 1.55 11.45
N VAL A 131 11.01 2.30 12.51
CA VAL A 131 11.64 3.62 12.40
C VAL A 131 13.10 3.61 12.86
N GLY A 132 13.61 2.49 13.37
CA GLY A 132 14.95 2.39 13.97
C GLY A 132 16.09 2.67 12.99
N HIS A 133 15.85 2.54 11.69
CA HIS A 133 16.81 2.92 10.66
C HIS A 133 16.89 4.44 10.44
N LEU A 134 15.86 5.20 10.83
CA LEU A 134 15.79 6.64 10.65
C LEU A 134 16.71 7.35 11.66
N SER A 135 17.58 8.24 11.15
CA SER A 135 18.48 9.07 11.96
C SER A 135 18.48 10.49 11.41
N PRO A 136 18.31 11.54 12.23
CA PRO A 136 18.55 11.61 13.68
C PRO A 136 17.37 11.18 14.58
N SER A 137 17.63 10.93 15.87
CA SER A 137 16.63 10.45 16.86
C SER A 137 15.44 11.40 17.08
N GLY A 138 15.61 12.70 16.83
CA GLY A 138 14.49 13.65 16.82
C GLY A 138 13.47 13.34 15.72
N PHE A 139 13.96 13.01 14.52
CA PHE A 139 13.14 12.63 13.37
C PHE A 139 12.47 11.26 13.55
N GLN A 140 13.16 10.33 14.22
CA GLN A 140 12.60 9.03 14.57
C GLN A 140 11.34 9.16 15.44
N ARG A 141 11.34 10.06 16.43
CA ARG A 141 10.16 10.31 17.28
C ARG A 141 9.01 10.93 16.51
N GLU A 142 9.29 11.86 15.62
CA GLU A 142 8.28 12.46 14.74
C GLU A 142 7.62 11.41 13.84
N ALA A 143 8.43 10.55 13.20
CA ALA A 143 7.97 9.45 12.38
C ALA A 143 7.14 8.45 13.19
N LEU A 144 7.59 8.10 14.40
CA LEU A 144 6.85 7.22 15.30
C LEU A 144 5.46 7.75 15.61
N HIS A 145 5.35 9.02 16.04
CA HIS A 145 4.07 9.64 16.34
C HIS A 145 3.14 9.72 15.12
N ALA A 146 3.68 9.98 13.93
CA ALA A 146 2.87 9.98 12.71
C ALA A 146 2.35 8.57 12.36
N LEU A 147 3.19 7.55 12.50
CA LEU A 147 2.81 6.16 12.28
C LEU A 147 1.75 5.68 13.28
N GLU A 148 1.89 6.02 14.56
CA GLU A 148 0.89 5.73 15.58
C GLU A 148 -0.47 6.33 15.21
N ARG A 149 -0.48 7.58 14.75
CA ARG A 149 -1.70 8.28 14.35
C ARG A 149 -2.38 7.60 13.16
N MET A 150 -1.62 7.25 12.13
CA MET A 150 -2.17 6.58 10.95
C MET A 150 -2.62 5.17 11.23
N LEU A 151 -1.88 4.44 12.07
CA LEU A 151 -2.30 3.12 12.51
C LEU A 151 -3.64 3.17 13.26
N GLN A 152 -3.84 4.19 14.09
CA GLN A 152 -5.11 4.39 14.78
C GLN A 152 -6.25 4.68 13.79
N GLN A 153 -5.99 5.49 12.76
CA GLN A 153 -6.97 5.72 11.68
C GLN A 153 -7.29 4.44 10.92
N GLU A 154 -6.29 3.63 10.58
CA GLU A 154 -6.45 2.36 9.87
C GLU A 154 -7.33 1.39 10.69
N ARG A 155 -7.13 1.32 12.01
CA ARG A 155 -8.00 0.54 12.93
C ARG A 155 -9.44 1.01 12.91
N GLU A 156 -9.65 2.31 12.97
CA GLU A 156 -10.99 2.89 12.97
C GLU A 156 -11.73 2.62 11.66
N VAL A 157 -11.02 2.65 10.53
CA VAL A 157 -11.57 2.28 9.22
C VAL A 157 -11.89 0.79 9.18
N LEU A 158 -10.98 -0.09 9.61
CA LEU A 158 -11.22 -1.53 9.67
C LEU A 158 -12.43 -1.89 10.53
N HIS A 159 -12.53 -1.35 11.74
CA HIS A 159 -13.68 -1.60 12.62
C HIS A 159 -15.00 -1.12 12.03
N ARG A 160 -14.98 -0.04 11.25
CA ARG A 160 -16.15 0.44 10.52
C ARG A 160 -16.54 -0.51 9.40
N LEU A 161 -15.58 -0.95 8.59
CA LEU A 161 -15.79 -1.91 7.50
C LEU A 161 -16.32 -3.25 8.03
N GLU A 162 -15.79 -3.75 9.15
CA GLU A 162 -16.30 -4.95 9.83
C GLU A 162 -17.76 -4.80 10.25
N ARG A 163 -18.12 -3.67 10.86
CA ARG A 163 -19.51 -3.40 11.28
C ARG A 163 -20.46 -3.30 10.08
N GLU A 164 -20.05 -2.60 9.03
CA GLU A 164 -20.84 -2.51 7.79
C GLU A 164 -21.01 -3.89 7.14
N HIS A 165 -19.96 -4.72 7.13
CA HIS A 165 -20.03 -6.07 6.59
C HIS A 165 -20.99 -6.95 7.40
N LEU A 166 -20.91 -6.90 8.74
CA LEU A 166 -21.84 -7.59 9.64
C LEU A 166 -23.28 -7.11 9.44
N GLN A 167 -23.51 -5.80 9.30
CA GLN A 167 -24.83 -5.25 9.02
C GLN A 167 -25.38 -5.76 7.68
N ARG A 168 -24.58 -5.74 6.62
CA ARG A 168 -24.98 -6.28 5.31
C ARG A 168 -25.27 -7.78 5.37
N ALA A 169 -24.48 -8.56 6.11
CA ALA A 169 -24.71 -9.98 6.32
C ALA A 169 -26.02 -10.24 7.08
N LEU A 170 -26.29 -9.49 8.16
CA LEU A 170 -27.55 -9.58 8.92
C LEU A 170 -28.78 -9.17 8.09
N LEU A 171 -28.61 -8.24 7.16
CA LEU A 171 -29.66 -7.81 6.22
C LEU A 171 -29.80 -8.72 4.99
N GLY A 172 -29.00 -9.79 4.88
CA GLY A 172 -29.01 -10.70 3.73
C GLY A 172 -28.53 -10.06 2.41
N GLN A 173 -27.80 -8.95 2.50
CA GLN A 173 -27.27 -8.18 1.37
C GLN A 173 -25.78 -8.47 1.09
N ALA A 174 -25.16 -9.39 1.84
CA ALA A 174 -23.80 -9.82 1.63
C ALA A 174 -23.76 -11.10 0.76
N PRO A 175 -22.97 -11.14 -0.33
CA PRO A 175 -22.73 -12.38 -1.05
C PRO A 175 -22.03 -13.38 -0.10
N GLY A 176 -22.65 -14.55 0.12
CA GLY A 176 -22.05 -15.64 0.91
C GLY A 176 -22.56 -15.83 2.34
N PHE A 177 -23.48 -15.00 2.84
CA PHE A 177 -24.11 -15.20 4.16
C PHE A 177 -25.61 -15.44 4.03
N TYR A 178 -26.05 -16.68 4.29
CA TYR A 178 -27.46 -16.98 4.52
C TYR A 178 -27.82 -16.55 5.95
N THR A 179 -28.80 -15.67 6.09
CA THR A 179 -29.39 -15.39 7.41
C THR A 179 -30.26 -16.57 7.83
N LEU A 180 -30.38 -16.81 9.14
CA LEU A 180 -31.22 -17.86 9.76
C LEU A 180 -32.71 -17.88 9.31
N TRP A 181 -33.13 -16.87 8.55
CA TRP A 181 -34.50 -16.66 8.07
C TRP A 181 -34.70 -16.96 6.58
N GLN A 182 -33.64 -17.24 5.82
CA GLN A 182 -33.76 -17.71 4.44
C GLN A 182 -33.80 -19.24 4.43
N LYS A 183 -34.97 -19.81 4.10
CA LYS A 183 -35.06 -21.24 3.80
C LYS A 183 -34.19 -21.51 2.57
N PRO A 184 -33.36 -22.58 2.58
CA PRO A 184 -32.62 -22.98 1.39
C PRO A 184 -33.60 -23.19 0.23
N PRO A 185 -33.22 -22.84 -1.01
CA PRO A 185 -34.03 -23.18 -2.17
C PRO A 185 -34.23 -24.70 -2.15
N GLN A 186 -35.48 -25.12 -2.01
CA GLN A 186 -35.82 -26.52 -2.20
C GLN A 186 -35.53 -26.83 -3.66
N GLN A 187 -34.48 -27.61 -3.90
CA GLN A 187 -34.19 -28.15 -5.21
C GLN A 187 -35.38 -29.06 -5.57
N GLY A 188 -36.19 -28.60 -6.53
CA GLY A 188 -37.18 -29.41 -7.23
C GLY A 188 -36.53 -30.15 -8.38
#